data_AF-A0A452RR76-F1
#
_entry.id   AF-A0A452RR76-F1
#
_cell.length_a   1.000
_cell.length_b   1.000
_cell.length_c   1.000
_cell.angle_alpha   90.00
_cell.angle_beta   90.00
_cell.angle_gamma   90.00
#
_symmetry.space_group_name_H-M   'P 1'
#
loop_
_entity.id
_entity.type
_entity.pdbx_description
1 polymer ?
#
loop_
_entity_poly.entity_id
_entity_poly.type
_entity_poly.pdbx_seq_one_letter_code
_entity_poly.pdbx_strand_id
1 'polypeptide(L)'
;MAFLGLFSLLVLQSLALGATSPDETIAELSVNMYNHLRATGEDENILFSPLSVTFAIGMMELGAQGSTLKEIRHSMGYDSLKNGDEFSFLKDFSSMVTAKESQYVMKIANSLFVQNGFHVNEEFLQINSVQC
;
A
#
# COMPACT_ATOMS: atom_id res chain seq x y z
N MET A 1 0.71 39.74 19.22
CA MET A 1 -0.42 38.81 19.42
C MET A 1 -0.73 37.99 18.17
N ALA A 2 -0.80 38.58 16.96
CA ALA A 2 -1.07 37.82 15.72
C ALA A 2 0.06 36.86 15.28
N PHE A 3 1.33 37.22 15.49
CA PHE A 3 2.49 36.40 15.08
C PHE A 3 2.61 35.06 15.82
N LEU A 4 2.22 35.00 17.10
CA LEU A 4 2.20 33.77 17.90
C LEU A 4 1.11 32.80 17.42
N GLY A 5 -0.03 33.33 16.98
CA GLY A 5 -1.13 32.52 16.40
C GLY A 5 -0.79 31.98 15.02
N LEU A 6 -0.05 32.74 14.20
CA LEU A 6 0.43 32.26 12.90
C LEU A 6 1.50 31.15 13.07
N PHE A 7 2.39 31.33 14.03
CA PHE A 7 3.41 30.33 14.36
C PHE A 7 2.78 29.06 14.95
N SER A 8 1.75 29.17 15.79
CA SER A 8 1.03 28.00 16.28
C SER A 8 0.28 27.26 15.16
N LEU A 9 -0.27 27.97 14.18
CA LEU A 9 -0.89 27.34 13.00
C LEU A 9 0.13 26.59 12.14
N LEU A 10 1.30 27.18 11.89
CA LEU A 10 2.40 26.54 11.15
C LEU A 10 2.92 25.30 11.87
N VAL A 11 3.07 25.37 13.19
CA VAL A 11 3.47 24.22 14.02
C VAL A 11 2.40 23.13 14.02
N LEU A 12 1.11 23.50 14.07
CA LEU A 12 0.00 22.54 14.00
C LEU A 12 -0.09 21.85 12.63
N GLN A 13 0.14 22.59 11.54
CA GLN A 13 0.25 22.01 10.19
C GLN A 13 1.44 21.05 10.07
N SER A 14 2.59 21.40 10.66
CA SER A 14 3.77 20.52 10.64
C SER A 14 3.56 19.21 11.42
N LEU A 15 2.78 19.22 12.50
CA LEU A 15 2.42 18.02 13.24
C LEU A 15 1.37 17.17 12.50
N ALA A 16 0.39 17.82 11.87
CA ALA A 16 -0.65 17.12 11.10
C ALA A 16 -0.09 16.44 9.84
N LEU A 17 0.89 17.06 9.19
CA LEU A 17 1.56 16.50 8.01
C LEU A 17 2.52 15.34 8.34
N GLY A 18 2.90 15.18 9.61
CA GLY A 18 3.81 14.13 10.08
C GLY A 18 3.12 12.81 10.43
N ALA A 19 1.79 12.79 10.51
CA ALA A 19 1.01 11.60 10.82
C ALA A 19 0.24 11.16 9.57
N THR A 20 0.96 10.65 8.57
CA THR A 20 0.35 10.03 7.40
C THR A 20 -0.32 8.73 7.83
N SER A 21 -1.63 8.64 7.66
CA SER A 21 -2.36 7.40 7.89
C SER A 21 -2.16 6.43 6.72
N PRO A 22 -2.25 5.11 6.95
CA PRO A 22 -2.18 4.11 5.88
C PRO A 22 -3.22 4.36 4.75
N ASP A 23 -4.38 4.91 5.07
CA ASP A 23 -5.39 5.26 4.06
C ASP A 23 -4.95 6.39 3.12
N GLU A 24 -4.25 7.41 3.66
CA GLU A 24 -3.71 8.51 2.86
C GLU A 24 -2.63 8.03 1.89
N THR A 25 -1.81 7.06 2.31
CA THR A 25 -0.74 6.50 1.46
C THR A 25 -1.30 5.72 0.26
N ILE A 26 -2.39 4.95 0.42
CA ILE A 26 -3.04 4.24 -0.70
C ILE A 26 -3.67 5.23 -1.67
N ALA A 27 -4.28 6.31 -1.17
CA ALA A 27 -4.85 7.36 -2.03
C ALA A 27 -3.77 8.07 -2.86
N GLU A 28 -2.64 8.41 -2.24
CA GLU A 28 -1.51 9.03 -2.93
C GLU A 28 -0.90 8.10 -3.99
N LEU A 29 -0.69 6.81 -3.65
CA LEU A 29 -0.28 5.78 -4.61
C LEU A 29 -1.23 5.73 -5.81
N SER A 30 -2.54 5.73 -5.55
CA SER A 30 -3.59 5.68 -6.59
C SER A 30 -3.46 6.85 -7.57
N VAL A 31 -3.29 8.07 -7.06
CA VAL A 31 -3.17 9.28 -7.88
C VAL A 31 -1.86 9.27 -8.67
N ASN A 32 -0.75 8.89 -8.04
CA ASN A 32 0.56 8.81 -8.69
C ASN A 32 0.56 7.77 -9.83
N MET A 33 -0.01 6.58 -9.59
CA MET A 33 -0.15 5.55 -10.60
C MET A 33 -1.06 5.99 -11.74
N TYR A 34 -2.22 6.60 -11.44
CA TYR A 34 -3.13 7.11 -12.46
C TYR A 34 -2.43 8.14 -13.36
N ASN A 35 -1.71 9.09 -12.77
CA ASN A 35 -0.97 10.10 -13.52
C ASN A 35 0.12 9.46 -14.41
N HIS A 36 0.81 8.43 -13.91
CA HIS A 36 1.80 7.68 -14.68
C HIS A 36 1.18 6.91 -15.86
N LEU A 37 0.08 6.20 -15.62
CA LEU A 37 -0.66 5.48 -16.66
C LEU A 37 -1.24 6.43 -17.70
N ARG A 38 -1.76 7.59 -17.30
CA ARG A 38 -2.26 8.62 -18.21
C ARG A 38 -1.15 9.24 -19.06
N ALA A 39 0.04 9.44 -18.49
CA ALA A 39 1.17 10.02 -19.22
C ALA A 39 1.77 9.05 -20.26
N THR A 40 1.54 7.75 -20.10
CA THR A 40 2.10 6.69 -20.95
C THR A 40 1.06 6.02 -21.85
N GLY A 41 -0.23 6.13 -21.53
CA GLY A 41 -1.34 5.62 -22.33
C GLY A 41 -1.70 6.59 -23.45
N GLU A 42 -1.71 6.10 -24.69
CA GLU A 42 -2.07 6.84 -25.91
C GLU A 42 -3.60 7.06 -26.00
N ASP A 43 -4.18 7.82 -25.06
CA ASP A 43 -5.62 8.09 -24.94
C ASP A 43 -6.51 6.83 -24.72
N GLU A 44 -5.91 5.75 -24.23
CA GLU A 44 -6.60 4.51 -23.88
C GLU A 44 -7.36 4.59 -22.53
N ASN A 45 -8.32 3.69 -22.35
CA ASN A 45 -9.03 3.57 -21.07
C ASN A 45 -8.08 3.08 -19.95
N ILE A 46 -8.19 3.70 -18.77
CA ILE A 46 -7.39 3.31 -17.59
C ILE A 46 -8.29 2.59 -16.60
N LEU A 47 -7.93 1.35 -16.26
CA LEU A 47 -8.56 0.56 -15.21
C LEU A 47 -7.49 -0.16 -14.40
N PHE A 48 -7.44 0.08 -13.09
CA PHE A 48 -6.59 -0.65 -12.14
C PHE A 48 -7.21 -0.60 -10.74
N SER A 49 -6.76 -1.51 -9.87
CA SER A 49 -7.14 -1.54 -8.45
C SER A 49 -5.92 -1.15 -7.61
N PRO A 50 -5.88 0.06 -7.02
CA PRO A 50 -4.79 0.46 -6.14
C PRO A 50 -4.57 -0.52 -4.99
N LEU A 51 -5.68 -1.01 -4.41
CA LEU A 51 -5.67 -2.02 -3.36
C LEU A 51 -4.92 -3.27 -3.80
N SER A 52 -5.21 -3.81 -4.98
CA SER A 52 -4.53 -4.99 -5.52
C SER A 52 -3.03 -4.78 -5.72
N VAL A 53 -2.63 -3.57 -6.12
CA VAL A 53 -1.21 -3.22 -6.31
C VAL A 53 -0.50 -3.13 -4.95
N THR A 54 -1.13 -2.49 -3.96
CA THR A 54 -0.61 -2.45 -2.59
C THR A 54 -0.42 -3.86 -2.01
N PHE A 55 -1.35 -4.79 -2.27
CA PHE A 55 -1.17 -6.20 -1.90
C PHE A 55 0.06 -6.83 -2.51
N ALA A 56 0.21 -6.70 -3.83
CA ALA A 56 1.35 -7.27 -4.53
C ALA A 56 2.69 -6.70 -4.02
N ILE A 57 2.75 -5.39 -3.79
CA ILE A 57 3.94 -4.72 -3.25
C ILE A 57 4.18 -5.12 -1.78
N GLY A 58 3.13 -5.28 -0.97
CA GLY A 58 3.26 -5.78 0.40
C GLY A 58 3.88 -7.18 0.46
N MET A 59 3.50 -8.08 -0.46
CA MET A 59 4.16 -9.39 -0.59
C MET A 59 5.65 -9.26 -0.95
N MET A 60 6.02 -8.28 -1.80
CA MET A 60 7.42 -7.99 -2.14
C MET A 60 8.18 -7.39 -0.95
N GLU A 61 7.55 -6.48 -0.21
CA GLU A 61 8.11 -5.84 0.99
C GLU A 61 8.49 -6.87 2.03
N LEU A 62 7.60 -7.82 2.33
CA LEU A 62 7.82 -8.92 3.29
C LEU A 62 9.01 -9.81 2.92
N GLY A 63 9.35 -9.92 1.63
CA GLY A 63 10.48 -10.69 1.13
C GLY A 63 11.78 -9.89 0.98
N ALA A 64 11.71 -8.55 1.07
CA ALA A 64 12.83 -7.67 0.80
C ALA A 64 13.61 -7.30 2.07
N GLN A 65 14.90 -6.99 1.92
CA GLN A 65 15.76 -6.50 2.99
C GLN A 65 16.69 -5.39 2.49
N GLY A 66 17.36 -4.68 3.40
CA GLY A 66 18.39 -3.70 3.06
C GLY A 66 17.87 -2.56 2.18
N SER A 67 18.61 -2.23 1.12
CA SER A 67 18.24 -1.16 0.18
C SER A 67 16.95 -1.44 -0.57
N THR A 68 16.69 -2.71 -0.93
CA THR A 68 15.46 -3.10 -1.65
C THR A 68 14.23 -2.81 -0.80
N LEU A 69 14.25 -3.20 0.48
CA LEU A 69 13.16 -2.88 1.42
C LEU A 69 12.97 -1.37 1.56
N LYS A 70 14.08 -0.63 1.68
CA LYS A 70 14.05 0.82 1.83
C LYS A 70 13.41 1.52 0.63
N GLU A 71 13.76 1.11 -0.59
CA GLU A 71 13.19 1.71 -1.80
C GLU A 71 11.71 1.39 -1.97
N ILE A 72 11.28 0.17 -1.63
CA ILE A 72 9.86 -0.21 -1.62
C ILE A 72 9.09 0.69 -0.65
N ARG A 73 9.53 0.77 0.61
CA ARG A 73 8.87 1.58 1.65
C ARG A 73 8.83 3.06 1.27
N HIS A 74 9.93 3.59 0.74
CA HIS A 74 10.00 4.99 0.31
C HIS A 74 9.01 5.29 -0.82
N SER A 75 8.97 4.42 -1.83
CA SER A 75 8.07 4.59 -2.99
C SER A 75 6.60 4.50 -2.61
N MET A 76 6.28 3.75 -1.55
CA MET A 76 4.93 3.59 -1.01
C MET A 76 4.55 4.68 0.01
N GLY A 77 5.47 5.58 0.37
CA GLY A 77 5.24 6.61 1.39
C GLY A 77 5.23 6.06 2.83
N TYR A 78 5.86 4.91 3.08
CA TYR A 78 5.90 4.22 4.38
C TYR A 78 7.11 4.60 5.25
N ASP A 79 7.86 5.64 4.88
CA ASP A 79 9.05 6.09 5.61
C ASP A 79 8.76 6.49 7.06
N SER A 80 7.58 7.07 7.30
CA SER A 80 7.10 7.55 8.61
C SER A 80 6.34 6.47 9.39
N LEU A 81 5.94 5.38 8.74
CA LEU A 81 5.19 4.28 9.36
C LEU A 81 6.17 3.37 10.12
N LYS A 82 5.75 2.89 11.29
CA LYS A 82 6.50 1.85 11.99
C LYS A 82 6.29 0.53 11.24
N ASN A 83 7.32 -0.32 11.22
CA ASN A 83 7.23 -1.65 10.63
C ASN A 83 5.96 -2.38 11.12
N GLY A 84 5.12 -2.79 10.18
CA GLY A 84 3.86 -3.47 10.47
C GLY A 84 2.61 -2.57 10.39
N ASP A 85 2.73 -1.26 10.63
CA ASP A 85 1.58 -0.34 10.62
C ASP A 85 1.03 -0.16 9.20
N GLU A 86 1.90 -0.28 8.18
CA GLU A 86 1.50 -0.30 6.77
C GLU A 86 0.55 -1.46 6.42
N PHE A 87 0.51 -2.55 7.18
CA PHE A 87 -0.40 -3.67 6.93
C PHE A 87 -1.76 -3.51 7.63
N SER A 88 -2.04 -2.39 8.28
CA SER A 88 -3.34 -2.16 8.92
C SER A 88 -4.51 -2.13 7.93
N PHE A 89 -4.30 -1.76 6.65
CA PHE A 89 -5.31 -1.85 5.59
C PHE A 89 -5.79 -3.28 5.32
N LEU A 90 -5.04 -4.31 5.75
CA LEU A 90 -5.44 -5.72 5.63
C LEU A 90 -6.76 -6.00 6.36
N LYS A 91 -7.06 -5.25 7.41
CA LYS A 91 -8.33 -5.36 8.13
C LYS A 91 -9.50 -4.88 7.27
N ASP A 92 -9.33 -3.71 6.64
CA ASP A 92 -10.35 -3.14 5.76
C ASP A 92 -10.52 -3.99 4.51
N PHE A 93 -9.42 -4.54 4.00
CA PHE A 93 -9.44 -5.54 2.94
C PHE A 93 -10.26 -6.77 3.29
N SER A 94 -10.02 -7.37 4.47
CA SER A 94 -10.79 -8.54 4.91
C SER A 94 -12.30 -8.24 4.90
N SER A 95 -12.70 -7.05 5.35
CA SER A 95 -14.11 -6.64 5.31
C SER A 95 -14.67 -6.47 3.89
N MET A 96 -13.86 -6.01 2.95
CA MET A 96 -14.26 -5.86 1.54
C MET A 96 -14.40 -7.21 0.84
N VAL A 97 -13.44 -8.12 1.06
CA VAL A 97 -13.48 -9.46 0.44
C VAL A 97 -14.58 -10.32 1.04
N THR A 98 -14.94 -10.12 2.31
CA THR A 98 -16.01 -10.86 3.01
C THR A 98 -17.38 -10.19 2.93
N ALA A 99 -17.53 -9.15 2.09
CA ALA A 99 -18.82 -8.52 1.88
C ALA A 99 -19.85 -9.53 1.39
N LYS A 100 -21.12 -9.32 1.76
CA LYS A 100 -22.19 -10.24 1.35
C LYS A 100 -22.30 -10.24 -0.17
N GLU A 101 -22.35 -11.42 -0.79
CA GLU A 101 -22.50 -11.56 -2.25
C GLU A 101 -23.71 -10.82 -2.82
N SER A 102 -24.74 -10.61 -1.99
CA SER A 102 -25.92 -9.81 -2.33
C SER A 102 -25.62 -8.32 -2.58
N GLN A 103 -24.44 -7.81 -2.20
CA GLN A 103 -24.00 -6.43 -2.40
C GLN A 103 -23.08 -6.33 -3.61
N TYR A 104 -22.04 -7.17 -3.65
CA TYR A 104 -21.12 -7.29 -4.78
C TYR A 104 -20.33 -8.60 -4.67
N VAL A 105 -19.64 -8.95 -5.76
CA VAL A 105 -18.67 -10.05 -5.80
C VAL A 105 -17.31 -9.48 -6.16
N MET A 106 -16.36 -9.57 -5.23
CA MET A 106 -14.96 -9.19 -5.45
C MET A 106 -14.09 -10.43 -5.36
N LYS A 107 -13.50 -10.85 -6.49
CA LYS A 107 -12.59 -11.99 -6.55
C LYS A 107 -11.17 -11.47 -6.71
N ILE A 108 -10.28 -11.94 -5.84
CA ILE A 108 -8.88 -11.51 -5.80
C ILE A 108 -8.01 -12.76 -5.91
N ALA A 109 -6.99 -12.71 -6.76
CA ALA A 109 -6.08 -13.81 -7.00
C ALA A 109 -4.65 -13.30 -6.92
N ASN A 110 -3.94 -13.68 -5.85
CA ASN A 110 -2.53 -13.36 -5.64
C ASN A 110 -1.73 -14.66 -5.63
N SER A 111 -0.63 -14.70 -6.37
CA SER A 111 0.26 -15.86 -6.41
C SER A 111 1.69 -15.41 -6.74
N LEU A 112 2.68 -16.05 -6.12
CA LEU A 112 4.09 -15.88 -6.43
C LEU A 112 4.61 -17.16 -7.11
N PHE A 113 5.11 -17.02 -8.33
CA PHE A 113 5.70 -18.12 -9.08
C PHE A 113 7.21 -18.13 -8.88
N VAL A 114 7.73 -19.24 -8.35
CA VAL A 114 9.16 -19.42 -8.07
C VAL A 114 9.75 -20.54 -8.91
N GLN A 115 11.03 -20.41 -9.27
CA GLN A 115 11.74 -21.41 -10.05
C GLN A 115 11.81 -22.74 -9.30
N ASN A 116 11.59 -23.85 -10.01
CA ASN A 116 11.72 -25.20 -9.43
C ASN A 116 13.12 -25.40 -8.83
N GLY A 117 13.16 -25.87 -7.57
CA GLY A 117 14.39 -26.07 -6.80
C GLY A 117 14.89 -24.80 -6.08
N PHE A 118 14.25 -23.65 -6.25
CA PHE A 118 14.54 -22.47 -5.44
C PHE A 118 13.95 -22.64 -4.04
N HIS A 119 14.77 -22.45 -3.01
CA HIS A 119 14.33 -22.54 -1.62
C HIS A 119 13.69 -21.21 -1.21
N VAL A 120 12.43 -21.29 -0.77
CA VAL A 120 11.68 -20.16 -0.21
C VAL A 120 11.60 -20.34 1.29
N ASN A 121 11.90 -19.29 2.04
CA ASN A 121 11.78 -19.28 3.48
C ASN A 121 10.34 -19.61 3.92
N GLU A 122 10.17 -20.55 4.85
CA GLU A 122 8.87 -21.02 5.29
C GLU A 122 8.03 -19.93 5.98
N GLU A 123 8.64 -19.03 6.75
CA GLU A 123 7.94 -17.91 7.39
C GLU A 123 7.34 -16.98 6.33
N PHE A 124 8.10 -16.69 5.27
CA PHE A 124 7.60 -15.92 4.13
C PHE A 124 6.40 -16.60 3.46
N LEU A 125 6.43 -17.93 3.30
CA LEU A 125 5.29 -18.69 2.78
C LEU A 125 4.08 -18.62 3.71
N GLN A 126 4.26 -18.74 5.03
CA GLN A 126 3.15 -18.69 6.00
C GLN A 126 2.46 -17.32 6.03
N ILE A 127 3.22 -16.22 5.95
CA ILE A 127 2.66 -14.88 5.96
C ILE A 127 1.92 -14.59 4.64
N ASN A 128 2.41 -15.10 3.51
CA ASN A 128 1.81 -14.88 2.18
C ASN A 128 0.82 -15.96 1.74
N SER A 129 0.63 -17.02 2.52
CA SER A 129 -0.41 -18.01 2.26
C SER A 129 -1.77 -17.38 2.53
N VAL A 130 -2.33 -16.76 1.49
CA VAL A 130 -3.72 -16.32 1.48
C VAL A 130 -4.59 -17.57 1.46
N GLN A 131 -5.10 -17.97 2.63
CA GLN A 131 -6.27 -18.84 2.71
C GLN A 131 -7.49 -18.02 2.28
N CYS A 132 -7.75 -18.03 0.97
CA CYS A 132 -9.08 -17.76 0.44
C CYS A 132 -9.92 -19.04 0.50
#